data_AF-W1YPY1-F1
#
_entry.id   AF-W1YPY1-F1
#
_cell.length_a   1.000
_cell.length_b   1.000
_cell.length_c   1.000
_cell.angle_alpha   90.00
_cell.angle_beta   90.00
_cell.angle_gamma   90.00
#
_symmetry.space_group_name_H-M   'P 1'
#
loop_
_entity.id
_entity.type
_entity.pdbx_description
1 polymer ?
#
loop_
_entity_poly.entity_id
_entity_poly.type
_entity_poly.pdbx_seq_one_letter_code
_entity_poly.pdbx_strand_id
1 'polypeptide(L)'
;MPTIKFDDFLKEQLKDPKFKARFEKESANLESAIVIAKAREAAGLTQRDLAEKSGVPQSTIARIEQGANTSISTLCKIAFALDKQVKISLV
;
A
#
# COMPACT_ATOMS: atom_id res chain seq x y z
N MET A 1 3.59 5.58 -32.21
CA MET A 1 2.60 4.97 -31.29
C MET A 1 1.60 6.05 -30.90
N PRO A 2 0.28 5.81 -30.99
CA PRO A 2 -0.71 6.76 -30.52
C PRO A 2 -0.59 6.95 -29.00
N THR A 3 -0.69 8.20 -28.54
CA THR A 3 -0.66 8.55 -27.11
C THR A 3 -2.08 8.54 -26.58
N ILE A 4 -2.40 7.59 -25.71
CA ILE A 4 -3.72 7.45 -25.08
C ILE A 4 -3.59 7.92 -23.63
N LYS A 5 -4.56 8.68 -23.12
CA LYS A 5 -4.61 9.03 -21.70
C LYS A 5 -4.86 7.78 -20.88
N PHE A 6 -4.09 7.60 -19.81
CA PHE A 6 -4.19 6.42 -18.94
C PHE A 6 -5.62 6.26 -18.38
N ASP A 7 -6.26 7.35 -17.97
CA ASP A 7 -7.61 7.31 -17.40
C ASP A 7 -8.65 6.78 -18.39
N ASP A 8 -8.53 7.18 -19.66
CA ASP A 8 -9.44 6.75 -20.72
C ASP A 8 -9.19 5.28 -21.07
N PHE A 9 -7.92 4.85 -21.11
CA PHE A 9 -7.55 3.45 -21.26
C PHE A 9 -8.08 2.58 -20.10
N LEU A 10 -7.92 3.04 -18.87
CA LEU A 10 -8.36 2.32 -17.68
C LEU A 10 -9.89 2.18 -17.65
N LYS A 11 -10.64 3.23 -17.98
CA LYS A 11 -12.10 3.17 -18.09
C LYS A 11 -12.59 2.11 -19.08
N GLU A 12 -11.91 1.96 -20.21
CA GLU A 12 -12.23 0.92 -21.19
C GLU A 12 -11.94 -0.49 -20.65
N GLN A 13 -10.79 -0.68 -19.98
CA GLN A 13 -10.44 -1.97 -19.37
C GLN A 13 -11.39 -2.37 -18.22
N LEU A 14 -11.86 -1.40 -17.43
CA LEU A 14 -12.80 -1.62 -16.33
C LEU A 14 -14.20 -2.10 -16.78
N LYS A 15 -14.51 -2.06 -18.08
CA LYS A 15 -15.76 -2.64 -18.62
C LYS A 15 -15.74 -4.17 -18.59
N ASP A 16 -14.57 -4.82 -18.63
CA ASP A 16 -14.47 -6.27 -18.47
C ASP A 16 -14.64 -6.63 -16.97
N PRO A 17 -15.69 -7.39 -16.60
CA PRO A 17 -15.93 -7.78 -15.21
C PRO A 17 -14.77 -8.55 -14.58
N LYS A 18 -14.03 -9.36 -15.35
CA LYS A 18 -12.87 -10.11 -14.83
C LYS A 18 -11.70 -9.19 -14.54
N PHE A 19 -11.47 -8.20 -15.41
CA PHE A 19 -10.45 -7.19 -15.19
C PHE A 19 -10.81 -6.32 -13.98
N LYS A 20 -12.06 -5.84 -13.92
CA LYS A 20 -12.58 -5.03 -12.82
C LYS A 20 -12.39 -5.71 -11.46
N ALA A 21 -12.80 -6.97 -11.33
CA ALA A 21 -12.65 -7.70 -10.06
C ALA A 21 -11.19 -7.86 -9.62
N ARG A 22 -10.26 -8.09 -10.57
CA ARG A 22 -8.82 -8.15 -10.27
C ARG A 22 -8.28 -6.77 -9.90
N PHE A 23 -8.67 -5.74 -10.64
CA PHE A 23 -8.25 -4.37 -10.41
C PHE A 23 -8.70 -3.87 -9.02
N GLU A 24 -9.95 -4.12 -8.63
CA GLU A 24 -10.47 -3.75 -7.30
C GLU A 24 -9.69 -4.44 -6.18
N LYS A 25 -9.39 -5.74 -6.34
CA LYS A 25 -8.59 -6.49 -5.36
C LYS A 25 -7.18 -5.93 -5.22
N GLU A 26 -6.49 -5.67 -6.34
CA GLU A 26 -5.14 -5.10 -6.29
C GLU A 26 -5.15 -3.65 -5.81
N SER A 27 -6.19 -2.88 -6.12
CA SER A 27 -6.36 -1.51 -5.63
C SER A 27 -6.47 -1.47 -4.10
N ALA A 28 -7.18 -2.43 -3.50
CA ALA A 28 -7.28 -2.53 -2.03
C ALA A 28 -5.91 -2.82 -1.38
N ASN A 29 -5.09 -3.69 -1.98
CA ASN A 29 -3.73 -3.93 -1.50
C ASN A 29 -2.87 -2.67 -1.62
N LEU A 30 -2.99 -1.96 -2.75
CA LEU A 30 -2.25 -0.74 -3.02
C LEU A 30 -2.62 0.40 -2.05
N GLU A 31 -3.90 0.48 -1.67
CA GLU A 31 -4.38 1.49 -0.72
C GLU A 31 -3.67 1.38 0.63
N SER A 32 -3.53 0.16 1.16
CA SER A 32 -2.79 -0.08 2.41
C SER A 32 -1.31 0.32 2.30
N ALA A 33 -0.70 0.05 1.15
CA ALA A 33 0.69 0.41 0.86
C ALA A 33 0.89 1.93 0.84
N ILE A 34 -0.02 2.66 0.19
CA ILE A 34 -0.01 4.12 0.10
C ILE A 34 -0.15 4.75 1.49
N VAL A 35 -1.04 4.23 2.34
CA VAL A 35 -1.24 4.74 3.70
C VAL A 35 0.04 4.63 4.52
N ILE A 36 0.74 3.49 4.44
CA ILE A 36 1.99 3.27 5.18
C ILE A 36 3.11 4.17 4.66
N ALA A 37 3.30 4.23 3.33
CA ALA A 37 4.32 5.07 2.72
C ALA A 37 4.14 6.54 3.09
N LYS A 38 2.89 7.06 3.02
CA LYS A 38 2.57 8.44 3.42
C LYS A 38 2.80 8.68 4.90
N ALA A 39 2.43 7.73 5.77
CA ALA A 39 2.66 7.87 7.20
C ALA A 39 4.15 7.89 7.56
N ARG A 40 4.96 7.07 6.87
CA ARG A 40 6.42 7.08 6.98
C ARG A 40 7.02 8.41 6.53
N GLU A 41 6.62 8.91 5.38
CA GLU A 41 7.10 10.18 4.82
C GLU A 41 6.72 11.37 5.70
N ALA A 42 5.49 11.39 6.23
CA ALA A 42 5.04 12.41 7.17
C ALA A 42 5.83 12.39 8.50
N ALA A 43 6.38 11.23 8.89
CA ALA A 43 7.28 11.09 10.02
C ALA A 43 8.74 11.46 9.70
N GLY A 44 9.05 11.82 8.44
CA GLY A 44 10.41 12.16 7.99
C GLY A 44 11.37 10.98 7.95
N LEU A 45 10.84 9.74 7.90
CA LEU A 45 11.65 8.51 7.98
C LEU A 45 11.95 7.94 6.60
N THR A 46 13.16 7.43 6.40
CA THR A 46 13.45 6.51 5.30
C THR A 46 12.86 5.12 5.60
N GLN A 47 12.77 4.25 4.58
CA GLN A 47 12.37 2.86 4.79
C GLN A 47 13.30 2.12 5.75
N ARG A 48 14.58 2.49 5.78
CA ARG A 48 15.58 1.91 6.69
C ARG A 48 15.35 2.40 8.12
N ASP A 49 15.05 3.67 8.31
CA ASP A 49 14.75 4.21 9.65
C ASP A 49 13.49 3.59 10.23
N LEU A 50 12.45 3.40 9.41
CA LEU A 50 11.25 2.69 9.83
C LEU A 50 11.53 1.21 10.14
N ALA A 51 12.43 0.57 9.40
CA ALA A 51 12.85 -0.81 9.67
C ALA A 51 13.49 -0.92 11.05
N GLU A 52 14.44 -0.03 11.34
CA GLU A 52 15.13 0.04 12.63
C GLU A 52 14.15 0.33 13.77
N LYS A 53 13.22 1.29 13.60
CA LYS A 53 12.23 1.67 14.62
C LYS A 53 11.16 0.60 14.86
N SER A 54 10.73 -0.14 13.83
CA SER A 54 9.66 -1.14 13.93
C SER A 54 10.14 -2.57 14.20
N GLY A 55 11.44 -2.84 14.03
CA GLY A 55 12.00 -4.20 14.06
C GLY A 55 11.54 -5.07 12.89
N VAL A 56 11.00 -4.48 11.83
CA VAL A 56 10.61 -5.16 10.59
C VAL A 56 11.72 -4.98 9.56
N PRO A 57 12.14 -6.02 8.81
CA PRO A 57 13.19 -5.88 7.80
C PRO A 57 12.85 -4.81 6.76
N GLN A 58 13.85 -4.00 6.36
CA GLN A 58 13.65 -2.96 5.34
C GLN A 58 13.10 -3.52 4.02
N SER A 59 13.55 -4.70 3.60
CA SER A 59 13.03 -5.39 2.41
C SER A 59 11.55 -5.78 2.54
N THR A 60 11.08 -6.02 3.76
CA THR A 60 9.65 -6.28 4.04
C THR A 60 8.86 -4.97 3.99
N ILE A 61 9.37 -3.88 4.56
CA ILE A 61 8.73 -2.56 4.45
C ILE A 61 8.63 -2.13 2.98
N ALA A 62 9.71 -2.27 2.20
CA ALA A 62 9.71 -1.92 0.78
C ALA A 62 8.66 -2.70 -0.02
N ARG A 63 8.52 -4.01 0.24
CA ARG A 63 7.48 -4.83 -0.40
C ARG A 63 6.08 -4.39 0.02
N ILE A 64 5.87 -4.09 1.30
CA ILE A 64 4.57 -3.61 1.80
C ILE A 64 4.20 -2.29 1.14
N GLU A 65 5.13 -1.34 1.02
CA GLU A 65 4.92 -0.05 0.32
C GLU A 65 4.70 -0.22 -1.20
N GLN A 66 4.96 -1.40 -1.76
CA GLN A 66 4.68 -1.77 -3.15
C GLN A 66 3.39 -2.59 -3.31
N GLY A 67 2.58 -2.76 -2.25
CA GLY A 67 1.32 -3.49 -2.30
C GLY A 67 1.43 -4.99 -2.01
N ALA A 68 2.58 -5.47 -1.51
CA ALA A 68 2.67 -6.85 -1.07
C ALA A 68 1.82 -7.08 0.19
N ASN A 69 1.08 -8.19 0.20
CA ASN A 69 0.30 -8.58 1.37
C ASN A 69 1.20 -8.83 2.59
N THR A 70 0.68 -8.55 3.78
CA THR A 70 1.39 -8.72 5.05
C THR A 70 0.42 -9.07 6.17
N SER A 71 0.94 -9.54 7.30
CA SER A 71 0.10 -9.85 8.46
C SER A 71 -0.32 -8.58 9.20
N ILE A 72 -1.50 -8.62 9.82
CA ILE A 72 -1.96 -7.55 10.72
C ILE A 72 -0.94 -7.28 11.83
N SER A 73 -0.27 -8.32 12.34
CA SER A 73 0.79 -8.17 13.34
C SER A 73 1.94 -7.27 12.86
N THR A 74 2.40 -7.46 11.61
CA THR A 74 3.44 -6.62 11.02
C THR A 74 2.95 -5.19 10.81
N LEU A 75 1.70 -5.01 10.36
CA LEU A 75 1.07 -3.69 10.24
C LEU A 75 1.03 -2.96 11.58
N CYS A 76 0.67 -3.66 12.66
CA CYS A 76 0.67 -3.08 14.00
C CYS A 76 2.08 -2.65 14.43
N LYS A 77 3.11 -3.46 14.20
CA LYS A 77 4.51 -3.06 14.50
C LYS A 77 4.93 -1.77 13.79
N ILE A 78 4.60 -1.67 12.50
CA ILE A 78 4.87 -0.48 11.69
C ILE A 78 4.07 0.72 12.22
N ALA A 79 2.77 0.54 12.49
CA ALA A 79 1.92 1.61 13.01
C ALA A 79 2.42 2.12 14.37
N PHE A 80 2.78 1.23 15.30
CA PHE A 80 3.35 1.62 16.59
C PHE A 80 4.66 2.38 16.44
N ALA A 81 5.54 1.96 15.52
CA ALA A 81 6.76 2.70 15.20
C ALA A 81 6.49 4.09 14.60
N LEU A 82 5.30 4.34 14.06
CA LEU A 82 4.88 5.64 13.54
C LEU A 82 4.02 6.44 14.54
N ASP A 83 3.89 5.96 15.78
CA ASP A 83 3.01 6.55 16.79
C ASP A 83 1.55 6.62 16.29
N LYS A 84 1.12 5.55 15.60
CA LYS A 84 -0.21 5.31 15.04
C LYS A 84 -0.79 3.98 15.52
N GLN A 85 -2.04 3.74 15.14
CA GLN A 85 -2.77 2.50 15.40
C GLN A 85 -3.46 2.01 14.13
N VAL A 86 -3.55 0.70 13.96
CA VAL A 86 -4.31 0.07 12.87
C VAL A 86 -5.80 0.09 13.24
N LYS A 87 -6.65 0.63 12.35
CA LYS A 87 -8.11 0.55 12.45
C LYS A 87 -8.65 -0.21 11.24
N ILE A 88 -9.43 -1.25 11.51
CA ILE A 88 -10.10 -2.05 10.48
C ILE A 88 -11.58 -1.69 10.50
N SER A 89 -12.17 -1.46 9.33
CA SER A 89 -13.60 -1.17 9.17
C SER A 89 -14.09 -1.84 7.89
N LEU A 90 -15.27 -2.44 7.95
CA LEU A 90 -15.95 -3.00 6.78
C LEU A 90 -16.96 -1.95 6.31
N VAL A 91 -16.90 -1.58 5.05
CA VAL A 91 -17.78 -0.58 4.40
C VAL A 91 -18.48 -1.18 3.21
#